data_AF-A0A1Z5YXU7-F1
#
_entry.id   AF-A0A1Z5YXU7-F1
#
_cell.length_a   1.000
_cell.length_b   1.000
_cell.length_c   1.000
_cell.angle_alpha   90.00
_cell.angle_beta   90.00
_cell.angle_gamma   90.00
#
_symmetry.space_group_name_H-M   'P 1'
#
loop_
_entity.id
_entity.type
_entity.pdbx_description
1 polymer ?
#
loop_
_entity_poly.entity_id
_entity_poly.type
_entity_poly.pdbx_seq_one_letter_code
_entity_poly.pdbx_strand_id
1 'polypeptide(L)' 'MTILLRIASYAIGLPLLAFVLYAVVPARQYVETTIAGLFTYAVVTYLLNDLVYRHKNGDLR' A
#
# COMPACT_ATOMS: atom_id res chain seq x y z
N MET A 1 -20.95 -12.03 2.44
CA MET A 1 -21.21 -10.61 2.08
C MET A 1 -20.06 -9.71 2.57
N THR A 2 -18.79 -10.05 2.29
CA THR A 2 -17.67 -9.53 3.12
C THR A 2 -16.41 -9.13 2.35
N ILE A 3 -16.04 -9.81 1.25
CA ILE A 3 -14.81 -9.49 0.50
C ILE A 3 -15.07 -8.43 -0.57
N LEU A 4 -16.15 -8.57 -1.35
CA LEU A 4 -16.50 -7.64 -2.43
C LEU A 4 -16.73 -6.21 -1.90
N LEU A 5 -17.41 -6.08 -0.76
CA LEU A 5 -17.68 -4.79 -0.12
C LEU A 5 -16.41 -4.13 0.44
N ARG A 6 -15.46 -4.93 0.94
CA ARG A 6 -14.15 -4.45 1.39
C ARG A 6 -13.31 -3.95 0.20
N ILE A 7 -13.25 -4.71 -0.88
CA ILE A 7 -12.54 -4.29 -2.09
C ILE A 7 -13.16 -3.01 -2.66
N ALA A 8 -14.50 -2.91 -2.71
CA ALA A 8 -15.18 -1.71 -3.17
C ALA A 8 -14.90 -0.49 -2.29
N SER A 9 -14.85 -0.66 -0.96
CA SER A 9 -14.51 0.43 -0.03
C SER A 9 -13.05 0.87 -0.14
N TYR A 10 -12.11 -0.05 -0.42
CA TYR A 10 -10.74 0.34 -0.74
C TYR A 10 -10.62 1.02 -2.11
N ALA A 11 -11.32 0.51 -3.12
CA ALA A 11 -11.27 1.01 -4.49
C ALA A 11 -11.83 2.44 -4.63
N ILE A 12 -12.81 2.80 -3.80
CA ILE A 12 -13.43 4.14 -3.84
C ILE A 12 -12.89 5.03 -2.71
N GLY A 13 -12.69 4.48 -1.52
CA GLY A 13 -12.26 5.24 -0.34
C GLY A 13 -10.83 5.75 -0.44
N LEU A 14 -9.90 4.98 -1.02
CA LEU A 14 -8.51 5.42 -1.19
C LEU A 14 -8.39 6.60 -2.18
N PRO A 15 -9.00 6.57 -3.37
CA PRO A 15 -9.01 7.73 -4.26
C PRO A 15 -9.67 8.97 -3.65
N LEU A 16 -10.78 8.78 -2.93
CA LEU A 16 -11.48 9.88 -2.27
C LEU A 16 -10.61 10.52 -1.18
N LEU A 17 -9.95 9.69 -0.36
CA LEU A 17 -9.01 10.16 0.66
C LEU A 17 -7.81 10.88 0.03
N ALA A 18 -7.25 10.35 -1.06
CA ALA A 18 -6.17 11.01 -1.79
C ALA A 18 -6.59 12.38 -2.32
N PHE A 19 -7.81 12.50 -2.85
CA PHE A 19 -8.36 13.78 -3.31
C PHE A 19 -8.52 14.80 -2.18
N VAL A 20 -9.05 14.37 -1.02
CA VAL A 20 -9.17 15.23 0.16
C VAL A 20 -7.80 15.68 0.66
N LEU A 21 -6.83 14.76 0.74
CA LEU A 21 -5.47 15.08 1.18
C LEU A 21 -4.76 16.04 0.21
N TYR A 22 -4.97 15.89 -1.10
CA TYR A 22 -4.44 16.79 -2.10
C TYR A 22 -4.97 18.24 -1.93
N ALA A 23 -6.24 18.38 -1.55
CA ALA A 23 -6.86 19.69 -1.36
C ALA A 23 -6.47 20.38 -0.05
N VAL A 24 -6.16 19.62 1.00
CA VAL A 24 -5.95 20.15 2.36
C VAL A 24 -4.47 20.27 2.73
N VAL A 25 -3.60 19.40 2.19
CA VAL A 25 -2.19 19.32 2.56
C VAL A 25 -1.33 20.10 1.56
N PRO A 26 -0.26 20.79 1.99
CA PRO A 26 0.69 21.42 1.08
C PRO A 26 1.22 20.43 0.03
N ALA A 27 1.25 20.84 -1.24
CA ALA A 27 1.58 19.97 -2.37
C ALA A 27 2.90 19.20 -2.18
N ARG A 28 3.93 19.86 -1.61
CA ARG A 28 5.22 19.23 -1.33
C ARG A 28 5.09 18.05 -0.35
N GLN A 29 4.38 18.26 0.77
CA GLN A 29 4.18 17.23 1.78
C GLN A 29 3.31 16.08 1.24
N TYR A 30 2.29 16.39 0.43
CA TYR A 30 1.47 15.37 -0.23
C TYR A 30 2.32 14.45 -1.14
N VAL A 31 3.18 15.03 -1.97
CA VAL A 31 4.06 14.28 -2.88
C VAL A 31 5.07 13.43 -2.10
N GLU A 32 5.76 14.02 -1.11
CA GLU A 32 6.71 13.29 -0.25
C GLU A 32 6.03 12.09 0.45
N THR A 33 4.82 12.29 0.97
CA THR A 33 4.05 11.23 1.64
C THR A 33 3.60 10.14 0.67
N THR A 34 3.15 10.52 -0.53
CA THR A 34 2.71 9.57 -1.57
C THR A 34 3.87 8.69 -2.02
N ILE A 35 5.04 9.29 -2.26
CA ILE A 35 6.26 8.57 -2.65
C ILE A 35 6.70 7.62 -1.53
N ALA A 36 6.71 8.09 -0.28
CA ALA A 36 7.06 7.25 0.87
C ALA A 36 6.10 6.05 1.01
N GLY A 37 4.79 6.26 0.78
CA GLY A 37 3.79 5.20 0.77
C GLY A 37 4.04 4.15 -0.32
N LEU A 38 4.28 4.59 -1.56
CA LEU A 38 4.59 3.69 -2.68
C LEU A 38 5.89 2.90 -2.45
N PHE A 39 6.93 3.57 -1.94
CA PHE A 39 8.19 2.93 -1.60
C PHE A 39 8.01 1.86 -0.53
N THR A 40 7.28 2.19 0.55
CA THR A 40 6.97 1.25 1.63
C THR A 40 6.21 0.03 1.11
N TYR A 41 5.19 0.25 0.27
CA TYR A 41 4.44 -0.83 -0.36
C TYR A 41 5.32 -1.75 -1.21
N ALA A 42 6.20 -1.18 -2.04
CA ALA A 42 7.12 -1.94 -2.87
C ALA A 42 8.10 -2.78 -2.03
N VAL A 43 8.69 -2.18 -0.99
CA VAL A 43 9.62 -2.87 -0.08
C VAL A 43 8.91 -4.00 0.67
N VAL A 44 7.74 -3.74 1.24
CA VAL A 44 6.98 -4.77 1.96
C VAL A 44 6.59 -5.91 1.03
N THR A 45 6.13 -5.60 -0.18
CA THR A 45 5.76 -6.63 -1.17
C THR A 45 6.98 -7.47 -1.56
N TYR A 46 8.13 -6.83 -1.78
CA TYR A 46 9.38 -7.54 -2.06
C TYR A 46 9.80 -8.43 -0.90
N LEU A 47 9.80 -7.91 0.34
CA LEU A 47 10.17 -8.66 1.54
C LEU A 47 9.23 -9.84 1.78
N LEU A 48 7.92 -9.67 1.57
CA LEU A 48 6.96 -10.77 1.69
C LEU A 48 7.19 -11.83 0.62
N ASN A 49 7.45 -11.43 -0.62
CA ASN A 49 7.78 -12.38 -1.69
C ASN A 49 9.08 -13.13 -1.42
N ASP A 50 10.11 -12.44 -0.94
CA ASP A 50 11.39 -13.03 -0.54
C ASP A 50 11.20 -13.99 0.65
N LEU A 51 10.41 -13.60 1.65
CA LEU A 51 10.07 -14.47 2.79
C LEU A 51 9.32 -15.72 2.33
N VAL A 52 8.33 -15.58 1.46
CA VAL A 52 7.58 -16.71 0.88
C VAL A 52 8.50 -17.61 0.06
N TYR A 53 9.42 -17.03 -0.71
CA TYR A 53 10.40 -17.77 -1.50
C TYR A 53 11.35 -18.58 -0.60
N ARG A 54 11.96 -17.94 0.41
CA ARG A 54 12.87 -18.60 1.37
C ARG A 54 12.16 -19.65 2.22
N HIS A 55 10.88 -19.43 2.56
CA HIS A 55 10.07 -20.42 3.27
C HIS A 55 9.84 -21.67 2.41
N LYS A 56 9.53 -21.49 1.12
CA LYS A 56 9.36 -22.61 0.18
C LYS A 56 10.65 -23.38 -0.09
N ASN A 57 11.80 -22.72 -0.02
CA ASN A 57 13.10 -23.34 -0.26
C ASN A 57 13.74 -23.94 0.99
N GLY A 58 13.10 -23.84 2.16
CA GLY A 58 13.60 -24.43 3.40
C GLY A 58 14.75 -23.67 4.07
N ASP A 59 15.07 -22.46 3.60
CA ASP A 59 16.12 -21.60 4.18
C ASP A 59 15.72 -20.97 5.54
N LEU A 60 14.43 -21.04 5.90
CA LEU A 60 13.88 -20.48 7.14
C LEU A 60 13.57 -21.56 8.20
N ARG A 61 14.48 -22.55 8.36
CA ARG A 61 14.41 -23.53 9.46
C ARG A 61 14.86 -22.94 10.80
#